data_AF-A0A3N6FLD3-F1
#
_entry.id   AF-A0A3N6FLD3-F1
#
_cell.length_a   1.000
_cell.length_b   1.000
_cell.length_c   1.000
_cell.angle_alpha   90.00
_cell.angle_beta   90.00
_cell.angle_gamma   90.00
#
_symmetry.space_group_name_H-M   'P 1'
#
loop_
_entity.id
_entity.type
_entity.pdbx_description
1 polymer ?
#
loop_
_entity_poly.entity_id
_entity_poly.type
_entity_poly.pdbx_seq_one_letter_code
_entity_poly.pdbx_strand_id
1 'polypeptide(L)'
;MVHNPTRYTSGQAPPNLLEPPGGLTEEMRAVAVGARRRAVRDGDRDVDTAHLLHSLVESDPAVREAFGDGPRLARVLGYLVQRSIGYGLRWQGAQERPGVLPAPRYAADGWSPSAAEALARAARGAVLRGASRAGGLDLLAALMADPGCRAVEVLERSGVDAAWLAARTADRLAGADRPR
;
A
#
# COMPACT_ATOMS: atom_id res chain seq x y z
N MET A 1 -17.01 -49.85 24.23
CA MET A 1 -17.54 -48.82 23.31
C MET A 1 -16.63 -47.61 23.42
N VAL A 2 -15.77 -47.40 22.42
CA VAL A 2 -14.62 -46.50 22.47
C VAL A 2 -15.10 -45.09 22.09
N HIS A 3 -14.99 -44.11 22.99
CA HIS A 3 -15.26 -42.71 22.65
C HIS A 3 -13.98 -42.11 22.05
N ASN A 4 -14.07 -41.77 20.77
CA ASN A 4 -13.02 -41.11 19.99
C ASN A 4 -13.05 -39.61 20.30
N PRO A 5 -12.01 -39.00 20.89
CA PRO A 5 -11.92 -37.55 20.99
C PRO A 5 -11.54 -36.98 19.62
N THR A 6 -12.44 -36.18 19.06
CA THR A 6 -12.23 -35.42 17.83
C THR A 6 -10.92 -34.64 17.91
N ARG A 7 -9.95 -35.01 17.09
CA ARG A 7 -8.68 -34.29 16.95
C ARG A 7 -8.97 -32.88 16.48
N TYR A 8 -8.67 -31.89 17.32
CA TYR A 8 -8.53 -30.50 16.90
C TYR A 8 -7.34 -30.43 15.94
N THR A 9 -7.61 -30.30 14.65
CA THR A 9 -6.59 -30.06 13.63
C THR A 9 -6.16 -28.60 13.72
N SER A 10 -5.10 -28.33 14.49
CA SER A 10 -4.31 -27.10 14.39
C SER A 10 -3.62 -27.10 13.02
N GLY A 11 -4.16 -26.36 12.05
CA GLY A 11 -3.57 -26.34 10.71
C GLY A 11 -4.15 -25.31 9.72
N GLN A 12 -5.07 -24.45 10.14
CA GLN A 12 -5.49 -23.33 9.31
C GLN A 12 -4.87 -22.06 9.88
N ALA A 13 -3.88 -21.52 9.16
CA ALA A 13 -3.50 -20.12 9.32
C ALA A 13 -4.79 -19.28 9.24
N PRO A 14 -4.93 -18.22 10.06
CA PRO A 14 -6.09 -17.36 9.96
C PRO A 14 -6.24 -16.90 8.50
N PRO A 15 -7.47 -16.84 7.96
CA PRO A 15 -7.68 -16.36 6.61
C PRO A 15 -6.98 -15.01 6.49
N ASN A 16 -6.16 -14.87 5.45
CA ASN A 16 -5.50 -13.62 5.15
C ASN A 16 -6.59 -12.54 5.04
N LEU A 17 -6.65 -11.63 6.01
CA LEU A 17 -7.65 -10.57 6.08
C LEU A 17 -7.54 -9.60 4.89
N LEU A 18 -6.50 -9.75 4.05
CA LEU A 18 -6.29 -9.03 2.80
C LEU A 18 -6.75 -9.80 1.55
N GLU A 19 -7.25 -11.03 1.67
CA GLU A 19 -7.91 -11.74 0.56
C GLU A 19 -9.44 -11.74 0.76
N PRO A 20 -10.14 -10.66 0.35
CA PRO A 20 -11.59 -10.71 0.20
C PRO A 20 -11.95 -11.75 -0.88
N PRO A 21 -13.18 -12.31 -0.85
CA PRO A 21 -13.66 -13.17 -1.94
C PRO A 21 -13.57 -12.40 -3.27
N GLY A 22 -12.60 -12.77 -4.12
CA GLY A 22 -12.23 -12.03 -5.32
C GLY A 22 -10.71 -11.86 -5.51
N GLY A 23 -9.89 -11.96 -4.47
CA GLY A 23 -8.40 -11.89 -4.52
C GLY A 23 -7.82 -10.55 -5.03
N LEU A 24 -6.49 -10.43 -5.07
CA LEU A 24 -5.77 -9.22 -5.55
C LEU A 24 -5.53 -9.24 -7.08
N THR A 25 -5.66 -8.10 -7.76
CA THR A 25 -5.27 -7.99 -9.19
C THR A 25 -3.80 -8.41 -9.38
N GLU A 26 -3.41 -8.78 -10.60
CA GLU A 26 -2.02 -9.20 -10.86
C GLU A 26 -1.04 -8.05 -10.56
N GLU A 27 -1.42 -6.81 -10.89
CA GLU A 27 -0.67 -5.61 -10.56
C GLU A 27 -0.53 -5.46 -9.04
N MET A 28 -1.61 -5.66 -8.27
CA MET A 28 -1.55 -5.58 -6.81
C MET A 28 -0.72 -6.71 -6.19
N ARG A 29 -0.68 -7.89 -6.82
CA ARG A 29 0.22 -8.98 -6.43
C ARG A 29 1.68 -8.60 -6.71
N ALA A 30 1.99 -8.05 -7.88
CA ALA A 30 3.32 -7.55 -8.22
C ALA A 30 3.77 -6.44 -7.26
N VAL A 31 2.87 -5.52 -6.91
CA VAL A 31 3.10 -4.47 -5.90
C VAL A 31 3.45 -5.08 -4.55
N ALA A 32 2.69 -6.06 -4.09
CA ALA A 32 2.97 -6.70 -2.80
C ALA A 32 4.33 -7.43 -2.79
N VAL A 33 4.65 -8.15 -3.87
CA VAL A 33 5.94 -8.86 -4.00
C VAL A 33 7.11 -7.89 -4.08
N GLY A 34 7.02 -6.83 -4.88
CA GLY A 34 8.08 -5.84 -5.03
C GLY A 34 8.33 -5.05 -3.74
N ALA A 35 7.27 -4.63 -3.05
CA ALA A 35 7.36 -3.93 -1.78
C ALA A 35 8.05 -4.81 -0.70
N ARG A 36 7.70 -6.10 -0.62
CA ARG A 36 8.34 -7.07 0.30
C ARG A 36 9.83 -7.26 0.01
N ARG A 37 10.20 -7.47 -1.26
CA ARG A 37 11.61 -7.62 -1.66
C ARG A 37 12.43 -6.39 -1.26
N ARG A 38 11.83 -5.21 -1.37
CA ARG A 38 12.48 -3.95 -1.04
C ARG A 38 12.66 -3.78 0.47
N ALA A 39 11.62 -4.03 1.27
CA ALA A 39 11.74 -4.02 2.72
C ALA A 39 12.85 -4.97 3.22
N VAL A 40 12.91 -6.19 2.67
CA VAL A 40 13.99 -7.16 2.99
C VAL A 40 15.37 -6.62 2.60
N ARG A 41 15.50 -6.07 1.39
CA ARG A 41 16.77 -5.49 0.90
C ARG A 41 17.22 -4.32 1.77
N ASP A 42 16.27 -3.52 2.24
CA ASP A 42 16.53 -2.29 3.00
C ASP A 42 16.70 -2.60 4.51
N GLY A 43 16.44 -3.85 4.94
CA GLY A 43 16.61 -4.31 6.32
C GLY A 43 15.44 -3.96 7.24
N ASP A 44 14.31 -3.58 6.67
CA ASP A 44 13.12 -3.16 7.41
C ASP A 44 12.31 -4.36 7.92
N ARG A 45 11.83 -4.25 9.17
CA ARG A 45 11.02 -5.29 9.80
C ARG A 45 9.64 -5.42 9.16
N ASP A 46 9.10 -4.32 8.68
CA ASP A 46 7.75 -4.23 8.13
C ASP A 46 7.78 -3.51 6.78
N VAL A 47 6.90 -3.91 5.87
CA VAL A 47 6.67 -3.21 4.61
C VAL A 47 5.84 -1.95 4.87
N ASP A 48 6.41 -0.78 4.57
CA ASP A 48 5.79 0.52 4.79
C ASP A 48 5.13 1.12 3.53
N THR A 49 4.52 2.31 3.69
CA THR A 49 3.85 3.01 2.59
C THR A 49 4.80 3.54 1.51
N ALA A 50 6.09 3.78 1.80
CA ALA A 50 7.07 4.10 0.76
C ALA A 50 7.44 2.89 -0.08
N HIS A 51 7.54 1.70 0.53
CA HIS A 51 7.74 0.45 -0.23
C HIS A 51 6.57 0.20 -1.18
N LEU A 52 5.34 0.39 -0.70
CA LEU A 52 4.14 0.29 -1.53
C LEU A 52 4.14 1.31 -2.67
N LEU A 53 4.43 2.58 -2.38
CA LEU A 53 4.52 3.64 -3.39
C LEU A 53 5.56 3.31 -4.47
N HIS A 54 6.76 2.86 -4.06
CA HIS A 54 7.81 2.46 -4.99
C HIS A 54 7.34 1.31 -5.88
N SER A 55 6.78 0.26 -5.29
CA SER A 55 6.34 -0.90 -6.06
C SER A 55 5.16 -0.59 -6.99
N LEU A 56 4.28 0.36 -6.61
CA LEU A 56 3.19 0.85 -7.44
C LEU A 56 3.71 1.54 -8.71
N VAL A 57 4.62 2.50 -8.56
CA VAL A 57 5.15 3.24 -9.71
C VAL A 57 5.95 2.36 -10.66
N GLU A 58 6.56 1.29 -10.14
CA GLU A 58 7.28 0.28 -10.95
C GLU A 58 6.31 -0.62 -11.72
N SER A 59 5.24 -1.09 -11.08
CA SER A 59 4.40 -2.17 -11.61
C SER A 59 3.19 -1.69 -12.44
N ASP A 60 2.62 -0.53 -12.12
CA ASP A 60 1.33 -0.10 -12.67
C ASP A 60 1.48 1.09 -13.63
N PRO A 61 1.18 0.93 -14.94
CA PRO A 61 1.25 2.02 -15.91
C PRO A 61 0.21 3.12 -15.65
N ALA A 62 -1.00 2.78 -15.18
CA ALA A 62 -2.03 3.77 -14.89
C ALA A 62 -1.63 4.65 -13.69
N VAL A 63 -0.94 4.07 -12.71
CA VAL A 63 -0.29 4.84 -11.63
C VAL A 63 0.75 5.80 -12.19
N ARG A 64 1.64 5.35 -13.09
CA ARG A 64 2.64 6.26 -13.70
C ARG A 64 1.99 7.40 -14.47
N GLU A 65 0.92 7.12 -15.20
CA GLU A 65 0.13 8.13 -15.89
C GLU A 65 -0.55 9.12 -14.92
N ALA A 66 -0.88 8.71 -13.69
CA ALA A 66 -1.39 9.60 -12.63
C ALA A 66 -0.43 10.76 -12.34
N PHE A 67 0.88 10.52 -12.42
CA PHE A 67 1.91 11.56 -12.25
C PHE A 67 1.97 12.55 -13.42
N GLY A 68 1.28 12.31 -14.54
CA GLY A 68 1.14 13.25 -15.65
C GLY A 68 2.39 13.38 -16.54
N ASP A 69 3.53 13.76 -15.97
CA ASP A 69 4.79 13.99 -16.69
C ASP A 69 5.95 13.15 -16.15
N GLY A 70 6.91 12.86 -17.03
CA GLY A 70 8.10 12.07 -16.72
C GLY A 70 9.01 12.70 -15.66
N PRO A 71 9.31 14.02 -15.69
CA PRO A 71 10.15 14.66 -14.68
C PRO A 71 9.63 14.53 -13.25
N ARG A 72 8.31 14.63 -13.04
CA ARG A 72 7.68 14.47 -11.73
C ARG A 72 7.93 13.06 -11.18
N LEU A 73 7.64 12.04 -12.00
CA LEU A 73 7.87 10.65 -11.63
C LEU A 73 9.36 10.37 -11.37
N ALA A 74 10.25 10.95 -12.17
CA ALA A 74 11.70 10.79 -12.01
C ALA A 74 12.21 11.36 -10.68
N ARG A 75 11.66 12.49 -10.19
CA ARG A 75 12.01 13.03 -8.87
C ARG A 75 11.59 12.11 -7.73
N VAL A 76 10.39 11.54 -7.80
CA VAL A 76 9.89 10.57 -6.80
C VAL A 76 10.79 9.34 -6.77
N LEU A 77 11.09 8.76 -7.94
CA LEU A 77 11.97 7.60 -8.05
C LEU A 77 13.39 7.90 -7.56
N GLY A 78 13.94 9.06 -7.93
CA GLY A 78 15.25 9.51 -7.45
C GLY A 78 15.28 9.65 -5.92
N TYR A 79 14.22 10.21 -5.34
CA TYR A 79 14.08 10.35 -3.88
C TYR A 79 14.01 8.97 -3.19
N LEU A 80 13.15 8.08 -3.70
CA LEU A 80 12.99 6.72 -3.19
C LEU A 80 14.30 5.92 -3.27
N VAL A 81 15.04 5.98 -4.38
CA VAL A 81 16.30 5.27 -4.57
C VAL A 81 17.40 5.81 -3.65
N GLN A 82 17.54 7.13 -3.51
CA GLN A 82 18.55 7.74 -2.64
C GLN A 82 18.34 7.42 -1.15
N ARG A 83 17.09 7.21 -0.73
CA ARG A 83 16.76 6.97 0.69
C ARG A 83 16.57 5.51 1.04
N SER A 84 16.34 4.65 0.05
CA SER A 84 16.30 3.18 0.19
C SER A 84 17.69 2.52 0.16
N ILE A 85 18.74 3.26 -0.18
CA ILE A 85 20.13 2.79 -0.15
C ILE A 85 20.89 3.64 0.88
N GLY A 86 20.95 3.22 2.14
CA GLY A 86 22.07 3.69 2.97
C GLY A 86 21.96 3.74 4.48
N TYR A 87 20.78 3.86 5.10
CA TYR A 87 20.71 3.92 6.58
C TYR A 87 19.40 3.35 7.11
N GLY A 88 19.38 2.05 7.37
CA GLY A 88 18.37 1.34 8.18
C GLY A 88 18.28 1.81 9.64
N LEU A 89 18.77 3.02 9.93
CA LEU A 89 18.73 3.71 11.21
C LEU A 89 18.56 5.20 10.89
N ARG A 90 17.46 5.80 11.37
CA ARG A 90 17.10 7.24 11.32
C ARG A 90 16.24 7.72 10.15
N TRP A 91 15.10 7.06 9.94
CA TRP A 91 13.87 7.75 9.53
C TRP A 91 12.86 7.92 10.69
N GLN A 92 13.32 7.83 11.95
CA GLN A 92 12.53 8.13 13.15
C GLN A 92 12.27 9.63 13.38
N GLY A 93 12.26 10.45 12.32
CA GLY A 93 12.06 11.90 12.40
C GLY A 93 10.60 12.36 12.38
N ALA A 94 9.68 11.48 11.95
CA ALA A 94 8.26 11.65 12.16
C ALA A 94 7.83 10.51 13.07
N GLN A 95 7.77 10.81 14.37
CA GLN A 95 6.96 10.01 15.28
C GLN A 95 5.55 9.99 14.66
N GLU A 96 5.07 8.81 14.24
CA GLU A 96 3.65 8.63 13.95
C GLU A 96 2.91 9.24 15.14
N ARG A 97 2.16 10.32 14.93
CA ARG A 97 1.35 10.90 16.00
C ARG A 97 0.40 9.78 16.45
N PRO A 98 0.45 9.35 17.72
CA PRO A 98 -0.47 8.33 18.20
C PRO A 98 -1.88 8.91 18.22
N GLY A 99 -2.65 8.63 17.17
CA GLY A 99 -4.10 8.75 17.20
C GLY A 99 -4.67 7.62 18.04
N VAL A 100 -4.89 7.89 19.32
CA VAL A 100 -5.81 7.22 20.27
C VAL A 100 -5.90 5.68 20.17
N LEU A 101 -5.31 5.04 21.20
CA LEU A 101 -5.39 3.63 21.63
C LEU A 101 -4.65 2.59 20.76
N PRO A 102 -3.96 1.61 21.39
CA PRO A 102 -3.38 0.51 20.65
C PRO A 102 -4.52 -0.37 20.14
N ALA A 103 -4.84 -0.25 18.85
CA ALA A 103 -5.50 -1.34 18.15
C ALA A 103 -4.68 -2.62 18.40
N PRO A 104 -5.33 -3.78 18.59
CA PRO A 104 -4.61 -5.03 18.83
C PRO A 104 -3.56 -5.21 17.75
N ARG A 105 -2.32 -5.55 18.16
CA ARG A 105 -1.16 -5.75 17.29
C ARG A 105 -1.39 -6.97 16.41
N TYR A 106 -2.24 -6.82 15.41
CA TYR A 106 -2.21 -7.60 14.20
C TYR A 106 -1.28 -6.83 13.26
N ALA A 107 0.03 -6.94 13.47
CA ALA A 107 0.96 -6.89 12.36
C ALA A 107 0.67 -8.12 11.50
N ALA A 108 -0.50 -8.13 10.85
CA ALA A 108 -0.86 -9.16 9.92
C ALA A 108 0.16 -9.05 8.78
N ASP A 109 0.91 -10.11 8.56
CA ASP A 109 1.67 -10.36 7.34
C ASP A 109 2.88 -9.45 7.03
N GLY A 110 3.48 -8.80 8.04
CA GLY A 110 4.70 -8.01 7.87
C GLY A 110 4.47 -6.66 7.17
N TRP A 111 3.29 -6.06 7.35
CA TRP A 111 2.98 -4.70 6.93
C TRP A 111 3.04 -3.74 8.14
N SER A 112 3.48 -2.51 7.91
CA SER A 112 3.30 -1.43 8.89
C SER A 112 1.80 -1.11 9.09
N PRO A 113 1.39 -0.54 10.24
CA PRO A 113 -0.02 -0.16 10.46
C PRO A 113 -0.58 0.74 9.36
N SER A 114 0.18 1.77 8.96
CA SER A 114 -0.19 2.71 7.89
C SER A 114 -0.32 2.01 6.53
N ALA A 115 0.54 1.03 6.23
CA ALA A 115 0.45 0.23 5.01
C ALA A 115 -0.78 -0.70 5.00
N ALA A 116 -1.07 -1.36 6.13
CA ALA A 116 -2.24 -2.22 6.28
C ALA A 116 -3.55 -1.41 6.12
N GLU A 117 -3.63 -0.23 6.74
CA GLU A 117 -4.80 0.64 6.62
C GLU A 117 -4.98 1.18 5.19
N ALA A 118 -3.89 1.49 4.47
CA ALA A 118 -3.94 1.89 3.07
C ALA A 118 -4.48 0.75 2.18
N LEU A 119 -4.00 -0.49 2.36
CA LEU A 119 -4.49 -1.66 1.62
C LEU A 119 -5.97 -1.92 1.92
N ALA A 120 -6.39 -1.83 3.18
CA ALA A 120 -7.78 -2.00 3.58
C ALA A 120 -8.68 -0.89 3.02
N ARG A 121 -8.22 0.37 3.02
CA ARG A 121 -8.94 1.51 2.43
C ARG A 121 -9.07 1.36 0.92
N ALA A 122 -8.04 0.88 0.22
CA ALA A 122 -8.10 0.59 -1.21
C ALA A 122 -9.18 -0.46 -1.52
N ALA A 123 -9.21 -1.56 -0.76
CA ALA A 123 -10.23 -2.59 -0.90
C ALA A 123 -11.65 -2.06 -0.68
N ARG A 124 -11.87 -1.27 0.39
CA ARG A 124 -13.17 -0.62 0.65
C ARG A 124 -13.55 0.35 -0.47
N GLY A 125 -12.61 1.15 -0.97
CA GLY A 125 -12.83 2.10 -2.06
C GLY A 125 -13.26 1.43 -3.36
N ALA A 126 -12.61 0.32 -3.73
CA ALA A 126 -12.97 -0.46 -4.90
C ALA A 126 -14.40 -1.00 -4.82
N VAL A 127 -14.79 -1.56 -3.66
CA VAL A 127 -16.16 -2.06 -3.42
C VAL A 127 -17.19 -0.94 -3.54
N LEU A 128 -16.91 0.24 -2.99
CA LEU A 128 -17.82 1.40 -3.08
C LEU A 128 -18.03 1.90 -4.51
N ARG A 129 -17.03 1.72 -5.40
CA ARG A 129 -17.16 2.02 -6.84
C ARG A 129 -17.77 0.87 -7.65
N GLY A 130 -18.11 -0.26 -7.01
CA GLY A 130 -18.67 -1.43 -7.68
C GLY A 130 -17.63 -2.34 -8.34
N ALA A 131 -16.33 -2.11 -8.09
CA ALA A 131 -15.27 -3.00 -8.54
C ALA A 131 -15.12 -4.20 -7.60
N SER A 132 -14.90 -5.39 -8.16
CA SER A 132 -14.73 -6.63 -7.39
C SER A 132 -13.35 -6.75 -6.73
N ARG A 133 -12.36 -5.96 -7.19
CA ARG A 133 -10.97 -5.99 -6.72
C ARG A 133 -10.37 -4.59 -6.76
N ALA A 134 -9.55 -4.25 -5.77
CA ALA A 134 -8.76 -3.01 -5.81
C ALA A 134 -7.59 -3.12 -6.79
N GLY A 135 -7.34 -2.04 -7.53
CA GLY A 135 -6.17 -1.87 -8.39
C GLY A 135 -5.17 -0.86 -7.82
N GLY A 136 -4.10 -0.56 -8.58
CA GLY A 136 -3.03 0.33 -8.12
C GLY A 136 -3.49 1.77 -7.92
N LEU A 137 -4.46 2.27 -8.70
CA LEU A 137 -5.05 3.60 -8.48
C LEU A 137 -5.88 3.66 -7.18
N ASP A 138 -6.55 2.59 -6.78
CA ASP A 138 -7.25 2.53 -5.49
C ASP A 138 -6.25 2.59 -4.33
N LEU A 139 -5.11 1.88 -4.44
CA LEU A 139 -4.05 1.95 -3.44
C LEU A 139 -3.38 3.32 -3.42
N LEU A 140 -3.09 3.92 -4.58
CA LEU A 140 -2.54 5.26 -4.65
C LEU A 140 -3.46 6.27 -3.96
N ALA A 141 -4.77 6.24 -4.26
CA ALA A 141 -5.76 7.07 -3.59
C ALA A 141 -5.79 6.86 -2.07
N ALA A 142 -5.71 5.60 -1.63
CA ALA A 142 -5.70 5.26 -0.22
C ALA A 142 -4.44 5.77 0.52
N LEU A 143 -3.27 5.76 -0.13
CA LEU A 143 -2.05 6.32 0.45
C LEU A 143 -2.17 7.83 0.67
N MET A 144 -2.73 8.56 -0.29
CA MET A 144 -2.89 10.02 -0.19
C MET A 144 -3.97 10.45 0.82
N ALA A 145 -4.88 9.54 1.18
CA ALA A 145 -5.90 9.79 2.20
C ALA A 145 -5.33 9.89 3.62
N ASP A 146 -4.08 9.48 3.83
CA ASP A 146 -3.35 9.67 5.09
C ASP A 146 -2.16 10.62 4.88
N PRO A 147 -2.32 11.93 5.15
CA PRO A 147 -1.25 12.92 5.03
C PRO A 147 -0.06 12.66 5.97
N GLY A 148 -0.25 11.85 7.01
CA GLY A 148 0.80 11.49 7.98
C GLY A 148 1.65 10.31 7.53
N CYS A 149 1.26 9.59 6.46
CA CYS A 149 1.98 8.41 6.04
C CYS A 149 3.28 8.75 5.28
N ARG A 150 4.21 7.79 5.29
CA ARG A 150 5.51 7.94 4.61
C ARG A 150 5.37 8.18 3.10
N ALA A 151 4.41 7.55 2.42
CA ALA A 151 4.22 7.77 0.98
C ALA A 151 3.97 9.26 0.67
N VAL A 152 3.13 9.94 1.45
CA VAL A 152 2.88 11.38 1.29
C VAL A 152 4.13 12.18 1.61
N GLU A 153 4.87 11.84 2.67
CA GLU A 153 6.15 12.49 2.96
C GLU A 153 7.15 12.40 1.79
N VAL A 154 7.23 11.24 1.13
CA VAL A 154 8.07 11.05 -0.06
C VAL A 154 7.63 11.95 -1.21
N LEU A 155 6.33 11.98 -1.50
CA LEU A 155 5.77 12.82 -2.56
C LEU A 155 6.12 14.29 -2.32
N GLU A 156 5.82 14.81 -1.14
CA GLU A 156 6.07 16.21 -0.79
C GLU A 156 7.57 16.56 -0.84
N ARG A 157 8.44 15.71 -0.28
CA ARG A 157 9.89 15.94 -0.33
C ARG A 157 10.50 15.83 -1.72
N SER A 158 9.81 15.16 -2.66
CA SER A 158 10.19 15.11 -4.08
C SER A 158 9.57 16.24 -4.92
N GLY A 159 8.84 17.16 -4.29
CA GLY A 159 8.15 18.28 -4.94
C GLY A 159 6.90 17.86 -5.69
N VAL A 160 6.20 16.83 -5.21
CA VAL A 160 4.90 16.37 -5.71
C VAL A 160 3.85 16.66 -4.67
N ASP A 161 2.93 17.56 -5.00
CA ASP A 161 1.73 17.85 -4.21
C ASP A 161 0.82 16.61 -4.18
N ALA A 162 0.62 16.06 -2.98
CA ALA A 162 -0.22 14.88 -2.77
C ALA A 162 -1.72 15.15 -3.03
N ALA A 163 -2.22 16.36 -2.75
CA ALA A 163 -3.61 16.72 -3.01
C ALA A 163 -3.88 16.83 -4.52
N TRP A 164 -2.94 17.40 -5.27
CA TRP A 164 -3.00 17.41 -6.73
C TRP A 164 -3.02 16.00 -7.32
N LEU A 165 -2.15 15.11 -6.82
CA LEU A 165 -2.10 13.71 -7.27
C LEU A 165 -3.36 12.94 -6.88
N ALA A 166 -3.98 13.27 -5.74
CA ALA A 166 -5.25 12.70 -5.30
C ALA A 166 -6.39 13.07 -6.24
N ALA A 167 -6.50 14.34 -6.63
CA ALA A 167 -7.49 14.78 -7.61
C ALA A 167 -7.32 14.05 -8.95
N ARG A 168 -6.10 13.98 -9.48
CA ARG A 168 -5.82 13.26 -10.74
C ARG A 168 -6.13 11.77 -10.66
N THR A 169 -5.85 11.14 -9.53
CA THR A 169 -6.16 9.72 -9.31
C THR A 169 -7.67 9.51 -9.28
N ALA A 170 -8.41 10.37 -8.57
CA ALA A 170 -9.87 10.32 -8.52
C ALA A 170 -10.51 10.49 -9.91
N ASP A 171 -10.02 11.44 -10.72
CA ASP A 171 -10.50 11.65 -12.09
C ASP A 171 -10.31 10.40 -12.97
N ARG A 172 -9.18 9.71 -12.82
CA ARG A 172 -8.91 8.45 -13.54
C ARG A 172 -9.80 7.31 -13.09
N LEU A 173 -9.99 7.17 -11.78
CA LEU A 173 -10.90 6.16 -11.23
C LEU A 173 -12.33 6.38 -11.75
N ALA A 174 -12.81 7.63 -11.74
CA ALA A 174 -14.12 7.98 -12.30
C ALA A 174 -14.22 7.76 -13.83
N GLY A 175 -13.11 7.92 -14.56
CA GLY A 175 -13.05 7.64 -16.00
C GLY A 175 -13.06 6.16 -16.35
N ALA A 176 -12.49 5.31 -15.48
CA ALA A 176 -12.46 3.85 -15.67
C ALA A 176 -13.84 3.19 -15.45
N ASP A 177 -14.69 3.77 -14.61
CA ASP A 177 -16.01 3.21 -14.25
C ASP A 177 -17.13 3.63 -15.22
N ARG A 178 -16.86 4.52 -16.18
CA ARG A 178 -17.88 4.90 -17.18
C ARG A 178 -18.05 3.77 -18.21
N PRO A 179 -19.29 3.29 -18.46
CA PRO A 179 -19.53 2.34 -19.54
C PRO A 179 -19.12 2.99 -20.87
N ARG A 180 -18.33 2.26 -21.65
CA ARG A 180 -17.97 2.65 -23.03
C ARG A 180 -19.17 2.55 -23.96
#